data_AF-A0A9D2F589-F1
#
_entry.id   AF-A0A9D2F589-F1
#
_cell.length_a   1.000
_cell.length_b   1.000
_cell.length_c   1.000
_cell.angle_alpha   90.00
_cell.angle_beta   90.00
_cell.angle_gamma   90.00
#
_symmetry.space_group_name_H-M   'P 1'
#
loop_
_entity.id
_entity.type
_entity.pdbx_description
1 polymer ?
#
loop_
_entity_poly.entity_id
_entity_poly.type
_entity_poly.pdbx_seq_one_letter_code
_entity_poly.pdbx_strand_id
1 'polypeptide(L)' 'MSFEDKKNEMGTVLSKSMRKNTPRISKSYTLKPELAEELARRADSEELTASRYLERILKEEFNLKD' A
#
# COMPACT_ATOMS: atom_id res chain seq x y z
N MET A 1 -33.88 12.38 -25.84
CA MET A 1 -32.58 11.67 -25.92
C MET A 1 -32.83 10.21 -25.61
N SER A 2 -32.47 9.34 -26.55
CA SER A 2 -32.64 7.89 -26.44
C SER A 2 -31.65 7.29 -25.44
N PHE A 3 -31.89 6.06 -24.99
CA PHE A 3 -30.96 5.34 -24.11
C PHE A 3 -29.57 5.19 -24.77
N GLU A 4 -29.53 4.96 -26.07
CA GLU A 4 -28.32 4.92 -26.90
C GLU A 4 -27.54 6.24 -26.86
N ASP A 5 -28.21 7.39 -26.89
CA ASP A 5 -27.55 8.70 -26.80
C ASP A 5 -26.83 8.87 -25.45
N LYS A 6 -27.50 8.50 -24.35
CA LYS A 6 -26.92 8.54 -23.00
C LYS A 6 -25.76 7.55 -22.82
N LYS A 7 -25.82 6.38 -23.47
CA LYS A 7 -24.76 5.37 -23.42
C LYS A 7 -23.49 5.87 -24.12
N ASN A 8 -23.65 6.50 -25.28
CA ASN A 8 -22.54 7.07 -26.04
C ASN A 8 -21.91 8.26 -25.30
N GLU A 9 -22.73 9.10 -24.67
CA GLU A 9 -22.25 10.19 -23.83
C GLU A 9 -21.40 9.64 -22.67
N MET A 10 -21.89 8.62 -21.94
CA MET A 10 -21.12 7.94 -20.87
C MET A 10 -19.78 7.35 -21.34
N GLY A 11 -19.74 6.72 -22.52
CA GLY A 11 -18.49 6.16 -23.07
C GLY A 11 -17.43 7.23 -23.34
N THR A 12 -17.84 8.43 -23.76
CA THR A 12 -16.93 9.54 -24.02
C THR A 12 -16.39 10.19 -22.73
N VAL A 13 -17.18 10.27 -21.66
CA VAL A 13 -16.70 10.79 -20.36
C VAL A 13 -15.73 9.82 -19.68
N LEU A 14 -16.00 8.51 -19.74
CA LEU A 14 -15.14 7.48 -19.16
C LEU A 14 -13.77 7.39 -19.86
N SER A 15 -13.72 7.54 -21.18
CA SER A 15 -12.47 7.53 -21.94
C SER A 15 -11.63 8.81 -21.76
N LYS A 16 -12.24 9.95 -21.44
CA LYS A 16 -11.53 11.21 -21.15
C LYS A 16 -10.85 11.21 -19.78
N SER A 17 -11.40 10.47 -18.80
CA SER A 17 -10.83 10.31 -17.45
C SER A 17 -9.57 9.42 -17.42
N MET A 18 -9.35 8.57 -18.44
CA MET A 18 -8.20 7.66 -18.51
C MET A 18 -6.88 8.32 -18.93
N ARG A 19 -6.83 9.64 -19.16
CA ARG A 19 -5.59 10.35 -19.47
C ARG A 19 -4.97 11.02 -18.25
N LYS A 20 -4.53 10.20 -17.30
CA LYS A 20 -3.37 10.41 -16.43
C LYS A 20 -3.11 9.08 -15.74
N ASN A 21 -2.38 8.21 -16.44
CA ASN A 21 -1.81 6.99 -15.88
C ASN A 21 -0.63 7.35 -14.96
N THR A 22 -0.79 8.37 -14.11
CA THR A 22 0.07 8.49 -12.94
C THR A 22 -0.28 7.29 -12.08
N PRO A 23 0.68 6.41 -11.73
CA PRO A 23 0.39 5.33 -10.80
C PRO A 23 -0.28 5.99 -9.61
N ARG A 24 -1.48 5.51 -9.27
CA ARG A 24 -2.15 5.92 -8.05
C ARG A 24 -1.19 5.51 -6.96
N ILE A 25 -0.30 6.42 -6.53
CA ILE A 25 0.67 6.18 -5.47
C ILE A 25 -0.20 5.69 -4.35
N SER A 26 -0.17 4.38 -4.11
CA SER A 26 -0.88 3.79 -3.02
C SER A 26 -0.25 4.47 -1.83
N LYS A 27 -0.98 5.37 -1.19
CA LYS A 27 -0.67 5.80 0.18
C LYS A 27 -0.91 4.61 1.13
N SER A 28 -0.53 3.40 0.71
CA SER A 28 -0.36 2.27 1.60
C SER A 28 0.77 2.69 2.52
N TYR A 29 0.46 2.69 3.81
CA TYR A 29 1.38 2.90 4.92
C TYR A 29 2.40 1.74 5.01
N THR A 30 2.91 1.29 3.87
CA THR A 30 4.02 0.36 3.76
C THR A 30 5.28 1.07 4.22
N LEU A 31 6.05 0.42 5.09
CA LEU A 31 7.37 0.88 5.52
C LEU A 31 8.16 1.38 4.31
N LYS A 32 8.91 2.47 4.48
CA LYS A 32 9.85 2.92 3.44
C LYS A 32 10.76 1.73 3.08
N PRO A 33 11.12 1.55 1.81
CA PRO A 33 11.90 0.40 1.37
C PRO A 33 13.21 0.26 2.16
N GLU A 34 13.92 1.37 2.39
CA GLU A 34 15.13 1.43 3.22
C GLU A 34 14.89 0.87 4.64
N LEU A 35 13.76 1.25 5.25
CA LEU A 35 13.40 0.82 6.59
C LEU A 35 12.97 -0.65 6.64
N ALA A 36 12.31 -1.14 5.59
CA ALA A 36 11.94 -2.55 5.46
C ALA A 36 13.17 -3.45 5.28
N GLU A 37 14.16 -3.00 4.49
CA GLU A 37 15.44 -3.70 4.31
C GLU A 37 16.25 -3.74 5.61
N GLU A 38 16.35 -2.61 6.33
CA GLU A 38 17.00 -2.60 7.65
C GLU A 38 16.31 -3.54 8.64
N LEU A 39 14.97 -3.54 8.65
CA LEU A 39 14.20 -4.38 9.53
C LEU A 39 14.44 -5.87 9.22
N ALA A 40 14.48 -6.25 7.94
CA ALA A 40 14.81 -7.61 7.53
C ALA A 40 16.22 -8.01 7.97
N ARG A 41 17.23 -7.16 7.76
CA ARG A 41 18.62 -7.44 8.19
C ARG A 41 18.75 -7.63 9.71
N ARG A 42 18.07 -6.80 10.49
CA ARG A 42 18.08 -6.93 11.96
C ARG A 42 17.33 -8.18 12.41
N ALA A 43 16.21 -8.51 11.77
CA ALA A 43 15.48 -9.74 12.04
C ALA A 43 16.34 -10.98 11.76
N ASP A 44 17.06 -11.01 10.63
CA ASP A 44 17.98 -12.09 10.27
C ASP A 44 19.09 -12.29 11.32
N SER A 45 19.60 -11.19 11.89
CA SER A 45 20.63 -11.26 12.95
C SER A 45 20.15 -11.88 14.26
N GLU A 46 18.83 -11.88 14.49
CA GLU A 46 18.19 -12.48 15.67
C GLU A 46 17.50 -13.81 15.34
N GLU A 47 17.73 -14.37 14.16
CA GLU A 47 17.08 -15.59 13.65
C GLU A 47 15.54 -15.51 13.65
N LEU A 48 14.99 -14.30 13.48
CA LEU A 48 13.56 -14.03 13.44
C LEU A 48 13.09 -13.64 12.04
N THR A 49 11.81 -13.87 11.74
CA THR A 49 11.19 -13.28 10.55
C THR A 49 10.98 -11.79 10.76
N ALA A 50 11.08 -11.00 9.69
CA ALA A 50 10.81 -9.55 9.74
C ALA A 50 9.48 -9.20 10.43
N SER A 51 8.43 -9.99 10.20
CA SER A 51 7.13 -9.81 10.87
C SER A 51 7.19 -9.99 12.39
N ARG A 52 7.86 -11.05 12.88
CA ARG A 52 8.01 -11.32 14.32
C ARG A 52 8.91 -10.32 15.00
N TYR A 53 9.97 -9.90 14.32
CA TYR A 53 10.87 -8.88 14.84
C TYR A 53 10.15 -7.54 14.99
N LEU A 54 9.37 -7.13 13.98
CA LEU A 54 8.50 -5.95 14.05
C LEU A 54 7.49 -6.07 15.20
N GLU A 55 6.83 -7.22 15.36
CA GLU A 55 5.90 -7.46 16.44
C GLU A 55 6.56 -7.29 17.82
N ARG A 56 7.77 -7.82 18.01
CA ARG A 56 8.53 -7.68 19.27
C ARG A 56 8.83 -6.22 19.57
N ILE A 57 9.35 -5.47 18.58
CA ILE A 57 9.61 -4.03 18.72
C ILE A 57 8.32 -3.29 19.10
N LEU A 58 7.21 -3.58 18.42
CA LEU A 58 5.93 -2.92 18.72
C LEU A 58 5.42 -3.28 20.12
N LYS A 59 5.61 -4.51 20.59
CA LYS A 59 5.25 -4.90 21.96
C LYS A 59 6.09 -4.18 23.00
N GLU A 60 7.40 -4.05 22.76
CA GLU A 60 8.33 -3.32 23.64
C GLU A 60 7.99 -1.83 23.72
N GLU A 61 7.83 -1.16 22.56
CA GLU A 61 7.58 0.28 22.48
C GLU A 61 6.21 0.68 23.03
N PHE A 62 5.18 -0.14 22.77
CA PHE A 62 3.80 0.18 23.17
C PHE A 62 3.36 -0.55 24.45
N ASN A 63 4.27 -1.26 25.11
CA ASN A 63 4.01 -2.01 26.34
C ASN A 63 2.80 -2.95 26.21
N LEU A 64 2.62 -3.52 25.01
CA LEU A 64 1.51 -4.41 24.70
C LEU A 64 1.78 -5.77 25.34
N LYS A 65 0.95 -6.12 26.32
CA LYS A 65 0.91 -7.47 26.88
C LYS A 65 0.05 -8.35 25.98
N ASP A 66 0.46 -9.61 25.83
CA ASP A 66 -0.30 -10.64 25.12
C ASP A 66 -1.70 -10.86 25.73
#